data_AF-A0A2U8VQ44-F1
#
_entry.id   AF-A0A2U8VQ44-F1
#
_cell.length_a   1.000
_cell.length_b   1.000
_cell.length_c   1.000
_cell.angle_alpha   90.00
_cell.angle_beta   90.00
_cell.angle_gamma   90.00
#
_symmetry.space_group_name_H-M   'P 1'
#
loop_
_entity.id
_entity.type
_entity.pdbx_description
1 polymer ?
#
loop_
_entity_poly.entity_id
_entity_poly.type
_entity_poly.pdbx_seq_one_letter_code
_entity_poly.pdbx_strand_id
1 'polypeptide(L)' 'MNVPATALRILSAALRGLAAPFMGAAWLLVQITKPILWCSRQCLERAREWDPRLWERDGDPRSDNRERRP' A
#
# COMPACT_ATOMS: atom_id res chain seq x y z
N MET A 1 -26.19 -36.39 2.89
CA MET A 1 -26.97 -35.14 2.96
C MET A 1 -26.79 -34.40 1.64
N ASN A 2 -27.81 -34.39 0.76
CA ASN A 2 -27.76 -33.61 -0.47
C ASN A 2 -28.07 -32.15 -0.13
N VAL A 3 -27.08 -31.28 -0.21
CA VAL A 3 -27.28 -29.85 -0.01
C VAL A 3 -28.10 -29.33 -1.20
N PRO A 4 -29.27 -28.71 -1.00
CA PRO A 4 -30.09 -28.23 -2.09
C PRO A 4 -29.35 -27.15 -2.88
N ALA A 5 -29.40 -27.21 -4.21
CA ALA A 5 -28.72 -26.24 -5.09
C ALA A 5 -29.10 -24.78 -4.76
N THR A 6 -30.29 -24.56 -4.23
CA THR A 6 -30.78 -23.26 -3.74
C THR A 6 -29.95 -22.73 -2.57
N ALA A 7 -29.54 -23.59 -1.62
CA ALA A 7 -28.70 -23.18 -0.49
C ALA A 7 -27.30 -22.76 -0.94
N LEU A 8 -26.72 -23.45 -1.92
CA LEU A 8 -25.43 -23.06 -2.51
C LEU A 8 -25.52 -21.72 -3.25
N ARG A 9 -26.63 -21.45 -3.94
CA ARG A 9 -26.86 -20.15 -4.60
C ARG A 9 -26.96 -19.01 -3.59
N ILE A 10 -27.74 -19.18 -2.51
CA ILE A 10 -27.88 -18.17 -1.45
C ILE A 10 -26.52 -17.92 -0.78
N LEU A 11 -25.78 -18.98 -0.45
CA LEU A 11 -24.46 -18.85 0.15
C LEU A 11 -23.48 -18.10 -0.77
N SER A 12 -23.48 -18.41 -2.08
CA SER A 12 -22.64 -17.72 -3.05
C SER A 12 -22.99 -16.23 -3.18
N ALA A 13 -24.28 -15.87 -3.12
CA ALA A 13 -24.73 -14.49 -3.18
C ALA A 13 -24.32 -13.73 -1.91
N ALA A 14 -24.46 -14.34 -0.74
CA ALA A 14 -24.04 -13.76 0.54
C ALA A 14 -22.52 -13.50 0.56
N LEU A 15 -21.71 -14.47 0.11
CA LEU A 15 -20.26 -14.33 0.03
C LEU A 15 -19.84 -13.21 -0.94
N ARG A 16 -20.52 -13.08 -2.09
CA ARG A 16 -20.26 -11.97 -3.04
C ARG A 16 -20.65 -10.61 -2.47
N GLY A 17 -21.80 -10.53 -1.79
CA GLY A 17 -22.24 -9.31 -1.12
C GLY A 17 -21.25 -8.84 -0.05
N LEU A 18 -20.67 -9.79 0.69
CA LEU A 18 -19.67 -9.49 1.71
C LEU A 18 -18.31 -9.09 1.11
N ALA A 19 -17.93 -9.65 -0.04
CA ALA A 19 -16.66 -9.32 -0.71
C ALA A 19 -16.69 -7.96 -1.44
N ALA A 20 -17.84 -7.52 -1.95
CA ALA A 20 -18.00 -6.27 -2.69
C ALA A 20 -17.46 -5.02 -1.97
N PRO A 21 -17.76 -4.75 -0.68
CA PRO A 21 -17.23 -3.58 0.02
C PRO A 21 -15.72 -3.60 0.17
N PHE A 22 -15.09 -4.77 0.36
CA PHE A 22 -13.64 -4.89 0.46
C PHE A 22 -12.94 -4.55 -0.84
N MET A 23 -13.47 -5.00 -1.98
CA MET A 23 -12.92 -4.64 -3.29
C MET A 23 -13.12 -3.15 -3.60
N GLY A 24 -14.30 -2.59 -3.27
CA GLY A 24 -14.59 -1.17 -3.46
C GLY A 24 -13.67 -0.27 -2.61
N ALA A 25 -13.48 -0.62 -1.34
CA ALA A 25 -12.59 0.10 -0.43
C ALA A 25 -11.12 0.04 -0.88
N ALA A 26 -10.65 -1.13 -1.33
CA ALA A 26 -9.30 -1.27 -1.87
C ALA A 26 -9.08 -0.41 -3.12
N TRP A 27 -10.06 -0.36 -4.03
CA TRP A 27 -9.98 0.49 -5.21
C TRP A 27 -9.92 1.97 -4.84
N LEU A 28 -10.78 2.41 -3.92
CA LEU A 28 -10.79 3.80 -3.45
C LEU A 28 -9.45 4.20 -2.81
N LEU A 29 -8.90 3.33 -1.94
CA LEU A 29 -7.60 3.54 -1.32
C LEU A 29 -6.50 3.69 -2.38
N VAL A 30 -6.46 2.82 -3.39
CA VAL A 30 -5.47 2.93 -4.48
C VAL A 30 -5.58 4.27 -5.22
N GLN A 31 -6.79 4.76 -5.48
CA GLN A 31 -6.99 6.04 -6.16
C GLN A 31 -6.55 7.25 -5.32
N ILE A 32 -6.67 7.16 -4.00
CA ILE A 32 -6.25 8.23 -3.07
C ILE A 32 -4.75 8.17 -2.78
N THR A 33 -4.19 6.97 -2.60
CA THR A 33 -2.78 6.80 -2.25
C THR A 33 -1.85 7.22 -3.39
N LYS A 34 -2.23 7.00 -4.66
CA LYS A 34 -1.42 7.39 -5.82
C LYS A 34 -1.06 8.89 -5.86
N PRO A 35 -2.02 9.84 -5.80
CA PRO A 35 -1.70 11.27 -5.83
C PRO A 35 -0.94 11.71 -4.57
N ILE A 36 -1.22 11.12 -3.41
CA ILE A 36 -0.48 11.40 -2.17
C ILE A 36 0.99 11.00 -2.31
N LEU A 37 1.27 9.79 -2.78
CA LEU A 37 2.64 9.31 -3.01
C LEU A 37 3.34 10.13 -4.09
N TRP A 38 2.64 10.49 -5.16
CA TRP A 38 3.19 11.35 -6.20
C TRP A 38 3.56 12.72 -5.65
N CYS A 39 2.67 13.36 -4.89
CA CYS A 39 2.91 14.65 -4.26
C CYS A 39 4.07 14.57 -3.25
N SER A 40 4.08 13.55 -2.39
CA SER A 40 5.18 13.29 -1.45
C SER A 40 6.52 13.16 -2.18
N ARG A 41 6.56 12.45 -3.31
CA ARG A 41 7.76 12.33 -4.13
C ARG A 41 8.21 13.69 -4.69
N GLN A 42 7.29 14.51 -5.20
CA GLN A 42 7.64 15.86 -5.68
C GLN A 42 8.21 16.73 -4.56
N CYS A 43 7.61 16.68 -3.36
CA CYS A 43 8.14 17.40 -2.21
C CYS A 43 9.52 16.90 -1.81
N LEU A 44 9.77 15.59 -1.85
CA LEU A 44 11.09 15.02 -1.58
C LEU A 44 12.15 15.46 -2.60
N GLU A 45 11.82 15.48 -3.89
CA GLU A 45 12.76 15.98 -4.92
C GLU A 45 13.07 17.47 -4.71
N ARG A 46 12.08 18.29 -4.33
CA ARG A 46 12.32 19.72 -4.00
C ARG A 46 13.10 19.90 -2.71
N ALA A 47 12.86 19.08 -1.71
CA ALA A 47 13.65 19.11 -0.48
C ALA A 47 15.12 18.71 -0.75
N ARG A 48 15.36 17.79 -1.69
CA ARG A 48 16.70 17.40 -2.14
C ARG A 48 17.47 18.55 -2.79
N GLU A 49 16.77 19.45 -3.49
CA GLU A 49 17.41 20.67 -4.03
C GLU A 49 17.89 21.63 -2.91
N TRP A 50 17.20 21.64 -1.76
CA TRP A 50 17.53 22.55 -0.66
C TRP A 50 18.68 22.06 0.22
N ASP A 51 18.81 20.75 0.42
CA ASP A 51 19.94 20.18 1.18
C ASP A 51 20.41 18.84 0.58
N PRO A 52 21.26 18.86 -0.46
CA PRO A 52 21.75 17.65 -1.11
C PRO A 52 22.49 16.68 -0.17
N ARG A 53 23.10 17.20 0.90
CA ARG A 53 23.97 16.43 1.81
C ARG A 53 23.21 15.44 2.67
N LEU A 54 21.93 15.71 2.98
CA LEU A 54 21.09 14.79 3.75
C LEU A 54 20.78 13.50 2.97
N TRP A 55 20.76 13.54 1.64
CA TRP A 55 20.46 12.39 0.78
C TRP A 55 21.71 11.61 0.35
N GLU A 56 22.91 12.18 0.45
CA GLU A 56 24.18 11.47 0.21
C GLU A 56 24.50 10.45 1.33
N ARG A 57 23.92 10.65 2.53
CA ARG A 57 24.09 9.75 3.68
C ARG A 57 23.55 8.33 3.41
N ASP A 58 22.49 8.18 2.62
CA ASP A 58 21.93 6.88 2.27
C ASP A 58 22.78 6.13 1.22
N GLY A 59 23.69 6.86 0.53
CA GLY A 59 24.66 6.29 -0.42
C GLY A 59 26.04 6.02 0.20
N ASP A 60 26.28 6.46 1.44
CA ASP A 60 27.54 6.19 2.15
C ASP A 60 27.54 4.74 2.65
N PRO A 61 28.43 3.85 2.16
CA PRO A 61 28.55 2.49 2.66
C PRO A 61 28.92 2.41 4.15
N ARG A 62 29.32 3.51 4.79
CA ARG A 62 29.55 3.60 6.25
C ARG A 62 28.29 3.95 7.06
N SER A 63 27.18 4.32 6.43
CA SER A 63 25.92 4.62 7.12
C SER A 63 25.09 3.38 7.42
N ASP A 64 25.55 2.20 6.97
CA ASP A 64 24.93 0.91 7.25
C ASP A 64 24.97 0.63 8.75
N ASN A 65 23.89 1.00 9.43
CA ASN A 65 23.65 0.67 10.84
C ASN A 65 23.56 -0.85 11.09
N ARG A 66 23.78 -1.72 10.08
CA ARG A 66 24.01 -3.16 10.28
C ARG A 66 25.16 -3.46 11.22
N GLU A 67 26.18 -2.61 11.29
CA GLU A 67 27.33 -2.83 12.19
C GLU A 67 27.03 -2.49 13.66
N ARG A 68 25.84 -1.92 13.95
CA ARG A 68 25.36 -1.63 15.32
C ARG A 68 24.34 -2.65 15.83
N ARG A 69 24.48 -3.93 15.49
CA ARG A 69 23.84 -5.00 16.28
C ARG A 69 24.88 -5.63 17.20
N PRO A 70 24.63 -5.68 18.52
CA PRO A 70 25.50 -6.37 19.46
C PRO A 70 25.55 -7.88 19.19
#